data_AF-E0QPW4-F1
#
_entry.id   AF-E0QPW4-F1
#
_cell.length_a   1.000
_cell.length_b   1.000
_cell.length_c   1.000
_cell.angle_alpha   90.00
_cell.angle_beta   90.00
_cell.angle_gamma   90.00
#
_symmetry.space_group_name_H-M   'P 1'
#
loop_
_entity.id
_entity.type
_entity.pdbx_description
1 polymer ?
#
loop_
_entity_poly.entity_id
_entity_poly.type
_entity_poly.pdbx_seq_one_letter_code
_entity_poly.pdbx_strand_id
1 'polypeptide(L)'
;MLVYMVVSVRSYEGAFRSEIDYYKSVSTTENARITWTKMRSEEAKLATQIQTWTVTKVGSDNPNATAVADALETVNQDLQKLQSSKLTGKQRQIVDAMGAAAADYAKRWQAFITGVSEDRVSTAAAADEFGIWQTDNAYAFTNKAAELLDTFAQCRKDAEELQNSIHRTALIFAGVLLLIAVVVVTVMTRKMVTSLTRSAKALSAGMDQLAEGDFTVEVSRGSTDEVGDMSEEFNQAMSRMRDSIRNTVTSAEEVVGITSGIGDGARNAVEAAQKGADYINSGAAAAEQVSRSVQTVAAGAEEMNASIKEISSNANSAAGVAKEASEVAQQTNETVAKLGESSKEIGEVIETITAVAQQTNLLALNATIEAARAGDAGKGFAVVASEVKDLAAETGRATEEVAIKVEQIQTDTQAAVSAIEEISNIIASINDYQTTIAAAVEEQTATTNEMSRSVLEAADSSQTIAENVAHIAKQTNELAQQFTEMNERMDGLSGQSQDLASRLNELKY
;
A
#
# COMPACT_ATOMS: atom_id res chain seq x y z
N MET A 1 -27.20 -34.27 -52.61
CA MET A 1 -26.87 -34.23 -54.06
C MET A 1 -26.44 -35.60 -54.61
N LEU A 2 -25.43 -36.28 -54.05
CA LEU A 2 -24.91 -37.56 -54.60
C LEU A 2 -25.92 -38.72 -54.66
N VAL A 3 -26.84 -38.84 -53.70
CA VAL A 3 -27.88 -39.89 -53.69
C VAL A 3 -28.92 -39.71 -54.81
N TYR A 4 -29.19 -38.47 -55.22
CA TYR A 4 -30.15 -38.15 -56.29
C TYR A 4 -29.63 -38.56 -57.68
N MET A 5 -28.31 -38.49 -57.87
CA MET A 5 -27.67 -38.81 -59.15
C MET A 5 -27.67 -40.31 -59.44
N VAL A 6 -27.41 -41.15 -58.43
CA VAL A 6 -27.34 -42.62 -58.58
C VAL A 6 -28.69 -43.26 -58.86
N VAL A 7 -29.78 -42.73 -58.27
CA VAL A 7 -31.15 -43.24 -58.52
C VAL A 7 -31.62 -42.91 -59.93
N SER A 8 -31.22 -41.76 -60.49
CA SER A 8 -31.63 -41.34 -61.84
C SER A 8 -31.05 -42.23 -62.94
N VAL A 9 -29.77 -42.61 -62.86
CA VAL A 9 -29.09 -43.35 -63.95
C VAL A 9 -29.60 -44.79 -64.10
N ARG A 10 -29.86 -45.49 -62.99
CA ARG A 10 -30.43 -46.86 -63.04
C ARG A 10 -31.87 -46.90 -63.58
N SER A 11 -32.62 -45.82 -63.40
CA SER A 11 -33.98 -45.71 -63.94
C SER A 11 -34.01 -45.62 -65.47
N TYR A 12 -33.01 -44.98 -66.08
CA TYR A 12 -32.97 -44.79 -67.53
C TYR A 12 -32.55 -46.05 -68.30
N GLU A 13 -31.66 -46.87 -67.73
CA GLU A 13 -31.17 -48.10 -68.39
C GLU A 13 -32.25 -49.20 -68.49
N GLY A 14 -33.15 -49.27 -67.51
CA GLY A 14 -34.29 -50.21 -67.52
C GLY A 14 -35.38 -49.86 -68.55
N ALA A 15 -35.58 -48.57 -68.82
CA ALA A 15 -36.60 -48.08 -69.75
C ALA A 15 -36.24 -48.39 -71.22
N PHE A 16 -34.97 -48.26 -71.59
CA PHE A 16 -34.53 -48.46 -72.98
C PHE A 16 -34.63 -49.91 -73.47
N ARG A 17 -34.41 -50.89 -72.57
CA ARG A 17 -34.53 -52.32 -72.91
C ARG A 17 -35.98 -52.76 -73.13
N SER A 18 -36.94 -52.22 -72.39
CA SER A 18 -38.36 -52.59 -72.57
C SER A 18 -38.93 -52.06 -73.89
N GLU A 19 -38.42 -50.92 -74.37
CA GLU A 19 -38.86 -50.31 -75.62
C GLU A 19 -38.44 -51.12 -76.86
N ILE A 20 -37.24 -51.72 -76.86
CA ILE A 20 -36.78 -52.61 -77.95
C ILE A 20 -37.63 -53.89 -78.03
N ASP A 21 -37.96 -54.50 -76.89
CA ASP A 21 -38.76 -55.73 -76.82
C ASP A 21 -40.21 -55.48 -77.31
N TYR A 22 -40.74 -54.29 -77.03
CA TYR A 22 -42.04 -53.83 -77.53
C TYR A 22 -42.09 -53.77 -79.06
N TYR A 23 -41.17 -53.04 -79.70
CA TYR A 23 -41.17 -52.86 -81.15
C TYR A 23 -40.96 -54.19 -81.90
N LYS A 24 -40.14 -55.10 -81.36
CA LYS A 24 -39.97 -56.45 -81.90
C LYS A 24 -41.26 -57.25 -81.88
N SER A 25 -42.01 -57.21 -80.78
CA SER A 25 -43.27 -57.94 -80.63
C SER A 25 -44.33 -57.42 -81.60
N VAL A 26 -44.49 -56.09 -81.69
CA VAL A 26 -45.40 -55.43 -82.65
C VAL A 26 -45.06 -55.81 -84.09
N SER A 27 -43.78 -55.72 -84.47
CA SER A 27 -43.34 -56.08 -85.83
C SER A 27 -43.58 -57.54 -86.17
N THR A 28 -43.40 -58.45 -85.21
CA THR A 28 -43.61 -59.90 -85.43
C THR A 28 -45.09 -60.22 -85.59
N THR A 29 -45.97 -59.58 -84.81
CA THR A 29 -47.43 -59.71 -84.98
C THR A 29 -47.89 -59.22 -86.35
N GLU A 30 -47.37 -58.09 -86.81
CA GLU A 30 -47.75 -57.54 -88.11
C GLU A 30 -47.25 -58.43 -89.27
N ASN A 31 -46.04 -58.99 -89.18
CA ASN A 31 -45.52 -59.95 -90.16
C ASN A 31 -46.37 -61.21 -90.26
N ALA A 32 -46.77 -61.79 -89.12
CA ALA A 32 -47.66 -62.95 -89.08
C ALA A 32 -49.01 -62.64 -89.74
N ARG A 33 -49.59 -61.47 -89.43
CA ARG A 33 -50.86 -61.01 -90.03
C ARG A 33 -50.76 -60.86 -91.55
N ILE A 34 -49.70 -60.20 -92.04
CA ILE A 34 -49.47 -60.00 -93.47
C ILE A 34 -49.28 -61.34 -94.19
N THR A 35 -48.51 -62.25 -93.60
CA THR A 35 -48.25 -63.59 -94.17
C THR A 35 -49.54 -64.41 -94.25
N TRP A 36 -50.37 -64.37 -93.21
CA TRP A 36 -51.70 -64.99 -93.22
C TRP A 36 -52.59 -64.44 -94.34
N THR A 37 -52.63 -63.12 -94.52
CA THR A 37 -53.43 -62.53 -95.61
C THR A 37 -52.94 -62.95 -96.99
N LYS A 38 -51.62 -63.08 -97.21
CA LYS A 38 -51.05 -63.58 -98.46
C LYS A 38 -51.40 -65.06 -98.70
N MET A 39 -51.31 -65.89 -97.67
CA MET A 39 -51.71 -67.30 -97.70
C MET A 39 -53.15 -67.48 -98.22
N ARG A 40 -54.08 -66.70 -97.66
CA ARG A 40 -55.50 -66.70 -98.05
C ARG A 40 -55.70 -66.36 -99.54
N SER A 41 -54.84 -65.50 -100.10
CA SER A 41 -54.88 -65.18 -101.53
C SER A 41 -54.45 -66.36 -102.41
N GLU A 42 -53.49 -67.17 -101.97
CA GLU A 42 -53.04 -68.37 -102.72
C GLU A 42 -54.05 -69.50 -102.62
N GLU A 43 -54.65 -69.67 -101.44
CA GLU A 43 -55.79 -70.55 -101.23
C GLU A 43 -56.96 -70.24 -102.17
N ALA A 44 -57.35 -68.97 -102.29
CA ALA A 44 -58.46 -68.57 -103.16
C ALA A 44 -58.18 -68.88 -104.64
N LYS A 45 -56.92 -68.73 -105.08
CA LYS A 45 -56.49 -69.12 -106.44
C LYS A 45 -56.62 -70.62 -106.64
N LEU A 46 -56.18 -71.43 -105.67
CA LEU A 46 -56.30 -72.88 -105.76
C LEU A 46 -57.76 -73.34 -105.76
N ALA A 47 -58.60 -72.77 -104.89
CA ALA A 47 -60.04 -73.05 -104.87
C ALA A 47 -60.70 -72.76 -106.23
N THR A 48 -60.29 -71.67 -106.88
CA THR A 48 -60.76 -71.32 -108.23
C THR A 48 -60.31 -72.34 -109.29
N GLN A 49 -59.06 -72.81 -109.23
CA GLN A 49 -58.54 -73.84 -110.13
C GLN A 49 -59.28 -75.18 -109.99
N ILE A 50 -59.69 -75.52 -108.77
CA ILE A 50 -60.48 -76.72 -108.47
C ILE A 50 -61.92 -76.55 -108.98
N GLN A 51 -62.57 -75.42 -108.72
CA GLN A 51 -63.94 -75.16 -109.18
C GLN A 51 -64.07 -75.15 -110.71
N THR A 52 -63.06 -74.63 -111.41
CA THR A 52 -63.02 -74.58 -112.89
C THR A 52 -62.58 -75.90 -113.54
N TRP A 53 -62.28 -76.94 -112.74
CA TRP A 53 -61.78 -78.24 -113.20
C TRP A 53 -60.44 -78.20 -113.95
N THR A 54 -59.66 -77.12 -113.80
CA THR A 54 -58.27 -77.08 -114.29
C THR A 54 -57.32 -78.00 -113.53
N VAL A 55 -57.67 -78.34 -112.28
CA VAL A 55 -56.90 -79.26 -111.43
C VAL A 55 -57.84 -80.33 -110.90
N THR A 56 -57.56 -81.59 -111.23
CA THR A 56 -58.39 -82.75 -110.88
C THR A 56 -57.83 -83.55 -109.70
N LYS A 57 -56.59 -83.28 -109.31
CA LYS A 57 -55.92 -83.85 -108.14
C LYS A 57 -54.89 -82.85 -107.62
N VAL A 58 -54.83 -82.67 -106.31
CA VAL A 58 -53.86 -81.78 -105.69
C VAL A 58 -52.79 -82.63 -104.99
N GLY A 59 -51.62 -82.68 -105.61
CA GLY A 59 -50.39 -83.23 -105.01
C GLY A 59 -49.45 -82.13 -104.52
N SER A 60 -48.30 -82.53 -103.99
CA SER A 60 -47.19 -81.64 -103.58
C SER A 60 -46.61 -80.77 -104.71
N ASP A 61 -47.02 -81.05 -105.94
CA ASP A 61 -46.62 -80.45 -107.20
C ASP A 61 -47.52 -79.27 -107.61
N ASN A 62 -48.61 -78.97 -106.88
CA ASN A 62 -49.40 -77.76 -107.10
C ASN A 62 -48.77 -76.54 -106.39
N PRO A 63 -48.36 -75.50 -107.13
CA PRO A 63 -47.64 -74.35 -106.56
C PRO A 63 -48.48 -73.54 -105.57
N ASN A 64 -49.79 -73.44 -105.75
CA ASN A 64 -50.66 -72.71 -104.82
C ASN A 64 -50.89 -73.50 -103.51
N ALA A 65 -50.94 -74.83 -103.58
CA ALA A 65 -51.03 -75.67 -102.38
C ALA A 65 -49.76 -75.58 -101.53
N THR A 66 -48.59 -75.64 -102.17
CA THR A 66 -47.29 -75.47 -101.51
C THR A 66 -47.15 -74.07 -100.92
N ALA A 67 -47.56 -73.02 -101.64
CA ALA A 67 -47.51 -71.65 -101.12
C ALA A 67 -48.37 -71.45 -99.86
N VAL A 68 -49.51 -72.14 -99.75
CA VAL A 68 -50.32 -72.11 -98.52
C VAL A 68 -49.61 -72.84 -97.37
N ALA A 69 -48.97 -73.98 -97.63
CA ALA A 69 -48.21 -74.72 -96.62
C ALA A 69 -47.01 -73.91 -96.09
N ASP A 70 -46.21 -73.31 -96.99
CA ASP A 70 -45.05 -72.49 -96.62
C ASP A 70 -45.45 -71.24 -95.81
N ALA A 71 -46.58 -70.63 -96.17
CA ALA A 71 -47.10 -69.49 -95.44
C ALA A 71 -47.63 -69.87 -94.06
N LEU A 72 -48.25 -71.05 -93.90
CA LEU A 72 -48.62 -71.59 -92.59
C LEU A 72 -47.41 -71.85 -91.71
N GLU A 73 -46.34 -72.41 -92.28
CA GLU A 73 -45.09 -72.62 -91.54
C GLU A 73 -44.51 -71.29 -91.06
N THR A 74 -44.47 -70.28 -91.93
CA THR A 74 -43.97 -68.94 -91.59
C THR A 74 -44.82 -68.29 -90.48
N VAL A 75 -46.15 -68.40 -90.56
CA VAL A 75 -47.05 -67.91 -89.50
C VAL A 75 -46.78 -68.62 -88.17
N ASN A 76 -46.59 -69.94 -88.18
CA ASN A 76 -46.27 -70.70 -86.98
C ASN A 76 -44.91 -70.30 -86.39
N GLN A 77 -43.91 -70.01 -87.22
CA GLN A 77 -42.61 -69.51 -86.75
C GLN A 77 -42.74 -68.13 -86.08
N ASP A 78 -43.54 -67.22 -86.64
CA ASP A 78 -43.75 -65.91 -86.03
C ASP A 78 -44.58 -65.99 -84.74
N LEU A 79 -45.53 -66.92 -84.65
CA LEU A 79 -46.23 -67.22 -83.40
C LEU A 79 -45.29 -67.74 -82.31
N GLN A 80 -44.34 -68.61 -82.65
CA GLN A 80 -43.33 -69.09 -81.69
C GLN A 80 -42.42 -67.95 -81.19
N LYS A 81 -42.04 -67.02 -82.06
CA LYS A 81 -41.30 -65.80 -81.67
C LYS A 81 -42.12 -64.93 -80.72
N LEU A 82 -43.43 -64.81 -80.95
CA LEU A 82 -44.32 -64.08 -80.04
C LEU A 82 -44.47 -64.79 -78.69
N GLN A 83 -44.62 -66.12 -78.67
CA GLN A 83 -44.73 -66.89 -77.42
C GLN A 83 -43.49 -66.79 -76.53
N SER A 84 -42.30 -66.69 -77.14
CA SER A 84 -41.02 -66.49 -76.42
C SER A 84 -40.77 -65.04 -75.98
N SER A 85 -41.59 -64.09 -76.43
CA SER A 85 -41.48 -62.67 -76.06
C SER A 85 -42.12 -62.38 -74.69
N LYS A 86 -41.72 -61.26 -74.06
CA LYS A 86 -42.30 -60.78 -72.80
C LYS A 86 -43.69 -60.17 -73.04
N LEU A 87 -44.69 -61.02 -73.12
CA LEU A 87 -46.09 -60.65 -73.26
C LEU A 87 -46.80 -60.57 -71.90
N THR A 88 -47.71 -59.62 -71.76
CA THR A 88 -48.68 -59.60 -70.65
C THR A 88 -49.59 -60.82 -70.70
N GLY A 89 -50.26 -61.15 -69.58
CA GLY A 89 -51.20 -62.28 -69.53
C GLY A 89 -52.28 -62.21 -70.62
N LYS A 90 -52.82 -61.01 -70.89
CA LYS A 90 -53.81 -60.77 -71.95
C LYS A 90 -53.21 -60.95 -73.35
N GLN A 91 -52.03 -60.39 -73.60
CA GLN A 91 -51.33 -60.55 -74.90
C GLN A 91 -51.00 -62.02 -75.19
N ARG A 92 -50.57 -62.77 -74.18
CA ARG A 92 -50.27 -64.20 -74.31
C ARG A 92 -51.52 -65.01 -74.68
N GLN A 93 -52.66 -64.74 -74.03
CA GLN A 93 -53.94 -65.35 -74.40
C GLN A 93 -54.34 -65.08 -75.86
N ILE A 94 -54.08 -63.88 -76.37
CA ILE A 94 -54.39 -63.54 -77.77
C ILE A 94 -53.45 -64.29 -78.73
N VAL A 95 -52.14 -64.38 -78.44
CA VAL A 95 -51.18 -65.15 -79.24
C VAL A 95 -51.56 -66.64 -79.26
N ASP A 96 -51.96 -67.21 -78.14
CA ASP A 96 -52.40 -68.61 -78.07
C ASP A 96 -53.68 -68.83 -78.90
N ALA A 97 -54.61 -67.87 -78.91
CA ALA A 97 -55.80 -67.91 -79.78
C ALA A 97 -55.45 -67.77 -81.27
N MET A 98 -54.45 -66.97 -81.64
CA MET A 98 -53.92 -66.92 -83.01
C MET A 98 -53.33 -68.27 -83.41
N GLY A 99 -52.58 -68.91 -82.52
CA GLY A 99 -52.04 -70.26 -82.73
C GLY A 99 -53.12 -71.32 -82.91
N ALA A 100 -54.18 -71.27 -82.10
CA ALA A 100 -55.33 -72.16 -82.25
C ALA A 100 -56.04 -71.97 -83.62
N ALA A 101 -56.22 -70.73 -84.07
CA ALA A 101 -56.81 -70.43 -85.37
C ALA A 101 -55.93 -70.93 -86.54
N ALA A 102 -54.60 -70.77 -86.44
CA ALA A 102 -53.66 -71.29 -87.43
C ALA A 102 -53.66 -72.83 -87.49
N ALA A 103 -53.72 -73.49 -86.33
CA ALA A 103 -53.77 -74.95 -86.25
C ALA A 103 -55.10 -75.53 -86.80
N ASP A 104 -56.24 -74.91 -86.47
CA ASP A 104 -57.54 -75.35 -87.00
C ASP A 104 -57.60 -75.18 -88.53
N TYR A 105 -57.09 -74.05 -89.04
CA TYR A 105 -56.96 -73.84 -90.49
C TYR A 105 -56.07 -74.90 -91.15
N ALA A 106 -54.87 -75.17 -90.61
CA ALA A 106 -53.97 -76.16 -91.20
C ALA A 106 -54.62 -77.55 -91.28
N LYS A 107 -55.36 -77.95 -90.24
CA LYS A 107 -56.09 -79.22 -90.19
C LYS A 107 -57.21 -79.28 -91.25
N ARG A 108 -57.99 -78.21 -91.38
CA ARG A 108 -59.10 -78.12 -92.35
C ARG A 108 -58.59 -78.03 -93.78
N TRP A 109 -57.52 -77.28 -94.01
CA TRP A 109 -56.83 -77.21 -95.28
C TRP A 109 -56.32 -78.58 -95.73
N GLN A 110 -55.69 -79.34 -94.83
CA GLN A 110 -55.21 -80.68 -95.16
C GLN A 110 -56.36 -81.65 -95.48
N ALA A 111 -57.46 -81.57 -94.76
CA ALA A 111 -58.67 -82.35 -95.05
C ALA A 111 -59.25 -81.98 -96.43
N PHE A 112 -59.32 -80.68 -96.75
CA PHE A 112 -59.77 -80.19 -98.05
C PHE A 112 -58.90 -80.73 -99.19
N ILE A 113 -57.58 -80.57 -99.11
CA ILE A 113 -56.63 -81.02 -100.14
C ILE A 113 -56.69 -82.54 -100.33
N THR A 114 -56.83 -83.31 -99.24
CA THR A 114 -56.96 -84.78 -99.32
C THR A 114 -58.30 -85.22 -99.92
N GLY A 115 -59.36 -84.43 -99.73
CA GLY A 115 -60.69 -84.67 -100.28
C GLY A 115 -60.82 -84.37 -101.79
N VAL A 116 -59.87 -83.62 -102.37
CA VAL A 116 -59.83 -83.34 -103.81
C VAL A 116 -59.33 -84.57 -104.57
N SER A 117 -60.22 -85.20 -105.33
CA SER A 117 -59.96 -86.39 -106.14
C SER A 117 -60.50 -86.27 -107.58
N GLU A 118 -60.21 -87.24 -108.44
CA GLU A 118 -60.73 -87.27 -109.82
C GLU A 118 -62.27 -87.40 -109.87
N ASP A 119 -62.92 -87.77 -108.76
CA ASP A 119 -64.38 -87.78 -108.65
C ASP A 119 -64.94 -86.38 -108.39
N ARG A 120 -65.88 -85.97 -109.25
CA ARG A 120 -66.51 -84.65 -109.21
C ARG A 120 -67.33 -84.39 -107.96
N VAL A 121 -67.98 -85.43 -107.44
CA VAL A 121 -68.91 -85.27 -106.30
C VAL A 121 -68.12 -85.08 -105.01
N SER A 122 -67.11 -85.91 -104.76
CA SER A 122 -66.24 -85.77 -103.58
C SER A 122 -65.47 -84.45 -103.55
N THR A 123 -64.91 -84.00 -104.67
CA THR A 123 -64.21 -82.71 -104.76
C THR A 123 -65.14 -81.52 -104.53
N ALA A 124 -66.37 -81.56 -105.06
CA ALA A 124 -67.36 -80.52 -104.82
C ALA A 124 -67.81 -80.50 -103.34
N ALA A 125 -68.01 -81.66 -102.72
CA ALA A 125 -68.37 -81.77 -101.31
C ALA A 125 -67.24 -81.24 -100.39
N ALA A 126 -65.98 -81.59 -100.66
CA ALA A 126 -64.84 -81.09 -99.92
C ALA A 126 -64.68 -79.56 -100.06
N ALA A 127 -64.92 -79.01 -101.26
CA ALA A 127 -64.88 -77.57 -101.51
C ALA A 127 -66.02 -76.82 -100.80
N ASP A 128 -67.23 -77.39 -100.77
CA ASP A 128 -68.37 -76.81 -100.07
C ASP A 128 -68.17 -76.82 -98.55
N GLU A 129 -67.73 -77.94 -97.97
CA GLU A 129 -67.46 -78.04 -96.53
C GLU A 129 -66.36 -77.06 -96.10
N PHE A 130 -65.27 -76.97 -96.87
CA PHE A 130 -64.19 -76.02 -96.60
C PHE A 130 -64.63 -74.56 -96.81
N GLY A 131 -65.45 -74.29 -97.82
CA GLY A 131 -66.03 -72.97 -98.10
C GLY A 131 -66.98 -72.47 -96.99
N ILE A 132 -67.83 -73.34 -96.46
CA ILE A 132 -68.70 -73.04 -95.31
C ILE A 132 -67.84 -72.72 -94.08
N TRP A 133 -66.88 -73.58 -93.74
CA TRP A 133 -65.99 -73.34 -92.61
C TRP A 133 -65.19 -72.04 -92.77
N GLN A 134 -64.72 -71.75 -93.99
CA GLN A 134 -64.06 -70.50 -94.32
C GLN A 134 -64.94 -69.29 -94.05
N THR A 135 -66.23 -69.34 -94.39
CA THR A 135 -67.13 -68.20 -94.24
C THR A 135 -67.22 -67.75 -92.78
N ASP A 136 -67.19 -68.71 -91.85
CA ASP A 136 -67.23 -68.44 -90.41
C ASP A 136 -65.85 -68.09 -89.82
N ASN A 137 -64.74 -68.55 -90.42
CA ASN A 137 -63.41 -68.49 -89.81
C ASN A 137 -62.36 -67.67 -90.59
N ALA A 138 -62.71 -67.11 -91.75
CA ALA A 138 -61.78 -66.40 -92.64
C ALA A 138 -60.94 -65.30 -91.93
N TYR A 139 -61.55 -64.62 -90.95
CA TYR A 139 -60.94 -63.50 -90.23
C TYR A 139 -60.50 -63.85 -88.80
N ALA A 140 -60.62 -65.11 -88.36
CA ALA A 140 -60.33 -65.50 -86.98
C ALA A 140 -58.89 -65.12 -86.56
N PHE A 141 -57.92 -65.47 -87.40
CA PHE A 141 -56.51 -65.14 -87.16
C PHE A 141 -56.24 -63.64 -87.26
N THR A 142 -56.73 -62.97 -88.30
CA THR A 142 -56.46 -61.55 -88.55
C THR A 142 -57.07 -60.65 -87.48
N ASN A 143 -58.25 -61.00 -86.96
CA ASN A 143 -58.92 -60.27 -85.89
C ASN A 143 -58.13 -60.39 -84.58
N LYS A 144 -57.60 -61.58 -84.26
CA LYS A 144 -56.75 -61.78 -83.08
C LYS A 144 -55.40 -61.07 -83.22
N ALA A 145 -54.80 -61.08 -84.42
CA ALA A 145 -53.59 -60.29 -84.68
C ALA A 145 -53.82 -58.79 -84.49
N ALA A 146 -54.96 -58.26 -84.95
CA ALA A 146 -55.34 -56.86 -84.75
C ALA A 146 -55.59 -56.53 -83.26
N GLU A 147 -56.28 -57.41 -82.53
CA GLU A 147 -56.50 -57.28 -81.08
C GLU A 147 -55.16 -57.24 -80.31
N LEU A 148 -54.18 -58.06 -80.72
CA LEU A 148 -52.86 -58.07 -80.11
C LEU A 148 -52.12 -56.73 -80.32
N LEU A 149 -52.18 -56.17 -81.54
CA LEU A 149 -51.58 -54.87 -81.85
C LEU A 149 -52.19 -53.73 -81.03
N ASP A 150 -53.50 -53.76 -80.79
CA ASP A 150 -54.19 -52.76 -79.96
C ASP A 150 -53.74 -52.84 -78.49
N THR A 151 -53.58 -54.06 -77.95
CA THR A 151 -53.06 -54.21 -76.59
C THR A 151 -51.62 -53.71 -76.42
N PHE A 152 -50.80 -53.79 -77.45
CA PHE A 152 -49.48 -53.15 -77.44
C PHE A 152 -49.61 -51.63 -77.37
N ALA A 153 -50.47 -51.01 -78.18
CA ALA A 153 -50.67 -49.55 -78.17
C ALA A 153 -51.17 -49.02 -76.81
N GLN A 154 -52.07 -49.74 -76.14
CA GLN A 154 -52.63 -49.36 -74.83
C GLN A 154 -51.55 -49.31 -73.74
N CYS A 155 -50.67 -50.32 -73.68
CA CYS A 155 -49.64 -50.43 -72.65
C CYS A 155 -48.62 -49.28 -72.68
N ARG A 156 -48.43 -48.65 -73.85
CA ARG A 156 -47.55 -47.49 -74.00
C ARG A 156 -48.14 -46.22 -73.35
N LYS A 157 -49.44 -45.99 -73.47
CA LYS A 157 -50.10 -44.81 -72.90
C LYS A 157 -50.03 -44.79 -71.38
N ASP A 158 -50.23 -45.94 -70.74
CA ASP A 158 -50.20 -46.05 -69.28
C ASP A 158 -48.80 -45.75 -68.69
N ALA A 159 -47.72 -45.99 -69.45
CA ALA A 159 -46.36 -45.73 -69.02
C ALA A 159 -46.00 -44.23 -68.98
N GLU A 160 -46.57 -43.41 -69.86
CA GLU A 160 -46.30 -41.97 -69.92
C GLU A 160 -46.96 -41.18 -68.77
N GLU A 161 -48.15 -41.60 -68.31
CA GLU A 161 -48.86 -40.91 -67.21
C GLU A 161 -48.16 -41.06 -65.85
N LEU A 162 -47.50 -42.20 -65.59
CA LEU A 162 -46.83 -42.45 -64.32
C LEU A 162 -45.59 -41.55 -64.12
N GLN A 163 -44.86 -41.25 -65.20
CA GLN A 163 -43.62 -40.46 -65.17
C GLN A 163 -43.88 -38.97 -64.81
N ASN A 164 -45.03 -38.43 -65.21
CA ASN A 164 -45.40 -37.04 -64.94
C ASN A 164 -45.81 -36.79 -63.47
N SER A 165 -46.35 -37.80 -62.77
CA SER A 165 -46.73 -37.62 -61.36
C SER A 165 -45.51 -37.50 -60.43
N ILE A 166 -44.42 -38.22 -60.73
CA ILE A 166 -43.19 -38.24 -59.93
C ILE A 166 -42.50 -36.87 -59.92
N HIS A 167 -42.49 -36.14 -61.04
CA HIS A 167 -41.85 -34.83 -61.14
C HIS A 167 -42.56 -33.74 -60.32
N ARG A 168 -43.90 -33.78 -60.23
CA ARG A 168 -44.67 -32.76 -59.51
C ARG A 168 -44.47 -32.83 -57.99
N THR A 169 -44.34 -34.04 -57.43
CA THR A 169 -44.20 -34.24 -55.98
C THR A 169 -42.82 -33.83 -55.46
N ALA A 170 -41.77 -33.97 -56.27
CA ALA A 170 -40.41 -33.60 -55.88
C ALA A 170 -40.19 -32.08 -55.74
N LEU A 171 -40.84 -31.26 -56.58
CA LEU A 171 -40.71 -29.80 -56.56
C LEU A 171 -41.34 -29.15 -55.31
N ILE A 172 -42.45 -29.70 -54.81
CA ILE A 172 -43.14 -29.18 -53.62
C ILE A 172 -42.28 -29.37 -52.36
N PHE A 173 -41.64 -30.54 -52.22
CA PHE A 173 -40.76 -30.83 -51.08
C PHE A 173 -39.53 -29.90 -51.03
N ALA A 174 -38.95 -29.56 -52.18
CA ALA A 174 -37.82 -28.64 -52.25
C ALA A 174 -38.19 -27.21 -51.80
N GLY A 175 -39.40 -26.74 -52.14
CA GLY A 175 -39.88 -25.40 -51.75
C GLY A 175 -40.11 -25.24 -50.24
N VAL A 176 -40.68 -26.25 -49.58
CA VAL A 176 -40.98 -26.20 -48.14
C VAL A 176 -39.69 -26.16 -47.30
N LEU A 177 -38.67 -26.94 -47.67
CA LEU A 177 -37.39 -26.95 -46.96
C LEU A 177 -36.66 -25.60 -47.05
N LEU A 178 -36.77 -24.92 -48.19
CA LEU A 178 -36.14 -23.61 -48.40
C LEU A 178 -36.82 -22.54 -47.54
N LEU A 179 -38.15 -22.58 -47.42
CA LEU A 179 -38.91 -21.63 -46.60
C LEU A 179 -38.63 -21.79 -45.11
N ILE A 180 -38.51 -23.04 -44.62
CA ILE A 180 -38.12 -23.32 -43.23
C ILE A 180 -36.72 -22.79 -42.93
N ALA A 181 -35.76 -22.99 -43.86
CA ALA A 181 -34.40 -22.48 -43.70
C ALA A 181 -34.37 -20.95 -43.57
N VAL A 182 -35.15 -20.22 -44.39
CA VAL A 182 -35.24 -18.76 -44.33
C VAL A 182 -35.83 -18.27 -43.00
N VAL A 183 -36.88 -18.93 -42.50
CA VAL A 183 -37.50 -18.55 -41.22
C VAL A 183 -36.54 -18.77 -40.05
N VAL A 184 -35.85 -19.91 -40.00
CA VAL A 184 -34.89 -20.22 -38.93
C VAL A 184 -33.74 -19.22 -38.91
N VAL A 185 -33.15 -18.92 -40.07
CA VAL A 185 -32.08 -17.92 -40.20
C VAL A 185 -32.56 -16.55 -39.72
N THR A 186 -33.75 -16.11 -40.14
CA THR A 186 -34.30 -14.81 -39.75
C THR A 186 -34.54 -14.69 -38.25
N VAL A 187 -35.07 -15.73 -37.60
CA VAL A 187 -35.31 -15.75 -36.15
C VAL A 187 -34.01 -15.78 -35.36
N MET A 188 -33.02 -16.59 -35.79
CA MET A 188 -31.71 -16.65 -35.15
C MET A 188 -30.95 -15.32 -35.29
N THR A 189 -30.90 -14.74 -36.49
CA THR A 189 -30.27 -13.43 -36.71
C THR A 189 -30.94 -12.35 -35.89
N ARG A 190 -32.28 -12.31 -35.85
CA ARG A 190 -33.00 -11.30 -35.07
C ARG A 190 -32.72 -11.45 -33.58
N LYS A 191 -32.80 -12.67 -33.01
CA LYS A 191 -32.49 -12.89 -31.58
C LYS A 191 -31.05 -12.50 -31.24
N MET A 192 -30.08 -12.91 -32.06
CA MET A 192 -28.66 -12.62 -31.85
C MET A 192 -28.37 -11.11 -31.92
N VAL A 193 -28.86 -10.44 -32.97
CA VAL A 193 -28.71 -8.98 -33.10
C VAL A 193 -29.38 -8.26 -31.94
N THR A 194 -30.63 -8.60 -31.57
CA THR A 194 -31.31 -7.90 -30.47
C THR A 194 -30.62 -8.11 -29.11
N SER A 195 -30.01 -9.27 -28.87
CA SER A 195 -29.26 -9.54 -27.64
C SER A 195 -27.97 -8.70 -27.58
N LEU A 196 -27.20 -8.68 -28.68
CA LEU A 196 -25.97 -7.91 -28.76
C LEU A 196 -26.23 -6.40 -28.71
N THR A 197 -27.18 -5.87 -29.51
CA THR A 197 -27.40 -4.42 -29.57
C THR A 197 -27.97 -3.89 -28.26
N ARG A 198 -28.81 -4.66 -27.56
CA ARG A 198 -29.37 -4.24 -26.27
C ARG A 198 -28.31 -4.22 -25.18
N SER A 199 -27.50 -5.27 -25.06
CA SER A 199 -26.43 -5.35 -24.05
C SER A 199 -25.30 -4.34 -24.33
N ALA A 200 -24.89 -4.16 -25.59
CA ALA A 200 -23.89 -3.17 -25.96
C ALA A 200 -24.37 -1.73 -25.70
N LYS A 201 -25.65 -1.42 -25.97
CA LYS A 201 -26.22 -0.10 -25.68
C LYS A 201 -26.34 0.16 -24.18
N ALA A 202 -26.66 -0.87 -23.38
CA ALA A 202 -26.68 -0.76 -21.93
C ALA A 202 -25.28 -0.50 -21.36
N LEU A 203 -24.25 -1.19 -21.87
CA LEU A 203 -22.86 -0.96 -21.49
C LEU A 203 -22.39 0.45 -21.91
N SER A 204 -22.73 0.88 -23.13
CA SER A 204 -22.45 2.25 -23.60
C SER A 204 -23.11 3.31 -22.71
N ALA A 205 -24.36 3.11 -22.32
CA ALA A 205 -25.04 4.02 -21.41
C ALA A 205 -24.39 4.02 -20.01
N GLY A 206 -23.95 2.86 -19.52
CA GLY A 206 -23.16 2.77 -18.27
C GLY A 206 -21.83 3.53 -18.36
N MET A 207 -21.16 3.48 -19.51
CA MET A 207 -19.93 4.24 -19.78
C MET A 207 -20.18 5.75 -19.83
N ASP A 208 -21.29 6.19 -20.42
CA ASP A 208 -21.67 7.61 -20.45
C ASP A 208 -21.91 8.14 -19.03
N GLN A 209 -22.58 7.35 -18.18
CA GLN A 209 -22.81 7.68 -16.77
C GLN A 209 -21.51 7.74 -15.97
N LEU A 210 -20.59 6.80 -16.20
CA LEU A 210 -19.24 6.85 -15.64
C LEU A 210 -18.49 8.13 -16.06
N ALA A 211 -18.60 8.54 -17.32
CA ALA A 211 -17.97 9.77 -17.82
C ALA A 211 -18.56 11.04 -17.19
N GLU A 212 -19.83 11.00 -16.76
CA GLU A 212 -20.50 12.05 -16.00
C GLU A 212 -20.20 11.99 -14.48
N GLY A 213 -19.42 11.00 -14.02
CA GLY A 213 -19.06 10.83 -12.61
C GLY A 213 -20.09 10.07 -11.76
N ASP A 214 -21.01 9.33 -12.40
CA ASP A 214 -21.96 8.45 -11.71
C ASP A 214 -21.46 7.00 -11.66
N PHE A 215 -20.91 6.64 -10.50
CA PHE A 215 -20.40 5.32 -10.18
C PHE A 215 -21.45 4.36 -9.62
N THR A 216 -22.71 4.79 -9.47
CA THR A 216 -23.80 3.99 -8.86
C THR A 216 -24.53 3.09 -9.85
N VAL A 217 -24.34 3.31 -11.15
CA VAL A 217 -25.07 2.62 -12.22
C VAL A 217 -24.54 1.20 -12.41
N GLU A 218 -25.44 0.22 -12.34
CA GLU A 218 -25.15 -1.18 -12.67
C GLU A 218 -25.75 -1.55 -14.02
N VAL A 219 -24.93 -2.18 -14.86
CA VAL A 219 -25.36 -2.68 -16.17
C VAL A 219 -25.84 -4.11 -16.02
N SER A 220 -27.12 -4.36 -16.31
CA SER A 220 -27.70 -5.70 -16.22
C SER A 220 -27.08 -6.66 -17.24
N ARG A 221 -26.69 -7.86 -16.82
CA ARG A 221 -26.22 -8.94 -17.70
C ARG A 221 -27.36 -9.46 -18.59
N GLY A 222 -27.52 -8.85 -19.77
CA GLY A 222 -28.57 -9.17 -20.74
C GLY A 222 -28.24 -10.33 -21.69
N SER A 223 -26.99 -10.81 -21.69
CA SER A 223 -26.49 -11.88 -22.56
C SER A 223 -25.58 -12.84 -21.79
N THR A 224 -25.45 -14.08 -22.26
CA THR A 224 -24.55 -15.11 -21.70
C THR A 224 -23.26 -15.27 -22.51
N ASP A 225 -22.97 -14.30 -23.37
CA ASP A 225 -21.79 -14.22 -24.22
C ASP A 225 -20.74 -13.28 -23.61
N GLU A 226 -19.69 -12.98 -24.38
CA GLU A 226 -18.59 -12.11 -23.99
C GLU A 226 -19.07 -10.69 -23.61
N VAL A 227 -20.17 -10.18 -24.20
CA VAL A 227 -20.74 -8.87 -23.85
C VAL A 227 -21.42 -8.91 -22.48
N GLY A 228 -22.01 -10.06 -22.13
CA GLY A 228 -22.51 -10.33 -20.79
C GLY A 228 -21.40 -10.30 -19.75
N ASP A 229 -20.26 -10.94 -20.04
CA ASP A 229 -19.10 -10.97 -19.13
C ASP A 229 -18.47 -9.58 -18.99
N MET A 230 -18.38 -8.79 -20.07
CA MET A 230 -17.96 -7.38 -20.00
C MET A 230 -18.86 -6.52 -19.10
N SER A 231 -20.17 -6.81 -19.06
CA SER A 231 -21.10 -6.09 -18.17
C SER A 231 -20.83 -6.41 -16.69
N GLU A 232 -20.50 -7.67 -16.39
CA GLU A 232 -20.13 -8.12 -15.04
C GLU A 232 -18.78 -7.51 -14.60
N GLU A 233 -17.77 -7.54 -15.48
CA GLU A 233 -16.46 -6.93 -15.22
C GLU A 233 -16.56 -5.40 -15.03
N PHE A 234 -17.42 -4.74 -15.82
CA PHE A 234 -17.73 -3.33 -15.64
C PHE A 234 -18.31 -3.06 -14.25
N ASN A 235 -19.34 -3.82 -13.83
CA ASN A 235 -19.94 -3.64 -12.50
C ASN A 235 -18.92 -3.88 -11.36
N GLN A 236 -18.02 -4.86 -11.51
CA GLN A 236 -16.93 -5.08 -10.57
C GLN A 236 -15.93 -3.91 -10.54
N ALA A 237 -15.56 -3.37 -11.69
CA ALA A 237 -14.71 -2.18 -11.78
C ALA A 237 -15.37 -0.97 -11.12
N MET A 238 -16.67 -0.74 -11.36
CA MET A 238 -17.45 0.31 -10.72
C MET A 238 -17.50 0.12 -9.20
N SER A 239 -17.74 -1.11 -8.71
CA SER A 239 -17.68 -1.39 -7.26
C SER A 239 -16.33 -1.04 -6.66
N ARG A 240 -15.23 -1.49 -7.27
CA ARG A 240 -13.89 -1.19 -6.75
C ARG A 240 -13.58 0.31 -6.78
N MET A 241 -14.08 1.02 -7.79
CA MET A 241 -13.92 2.46 -7.88
C MET A 241 -14.71 3.18 -6.78
N ARG A 242 -15.97 2.78 -6.54
CA ARG A 242 -16.78 3.31 -5.41
C ARG A 242 -16.07 3.12 -4.08
N ASP A 243 -15.54 1.93 -3.83
CA ASP A 243 -14.80 1.64 -2.60
C ASP A 243 -13.51 2.48 -2.50
N SER A 244 -12.79 2.65 -3.61
CA SER A 244 -11.61 3.52 -3.66
C SER A 244 -11.95 4.98 -3.40
N ILE A 245 -13.03 5.51 -3.96
CA ILE A 245 -13.51 6.88 -3.73
C ILE A 245 -13.91 7.04 -2.25
N ARG A 246 -14.71 6.12 -1.70
CA ARG A 246 -15.08 6.12 -0.27
C ARG A 246 -13.86 6.13 0.64
N ASN A 247 -12.90 5.24 0.40
CA ASN A 247 -11.68 5.19 1.20
C ASN A 247 -10.88 6.48 1.08
N THR A 248 -10.80 7.07 -0.11
CA THR A 248 -10.08 8.34 -0.33
C THR A 248 -10.75 9.50 0.40
N VAL A 249 -12.10 9.58 0.39
CA VAL A 249 -12.85 10.60 1.13
C VAL A 249 -12.63 10.44 2.63
N THR A 250 -12.78 9.23 3.17
CA THR A 250 -12.52 8.95 4.59
C THR A 250 -11.10 9.32 4.99
N SER A 251 -10.10 8.97 4.18
CA SER A 251 -8.70 9.35 4.44
C SER A 251 -8.49 10.86 4.38
N ALA A 252 -9.14 11.57 3.45
CA ALA A 252 -9.07 13.03 3.37
C ALA A 252 -9.68 13.70 4.62
N GLU A 253 -10.83 13.21 5.09
CA GLU A 253 -11.46 13.67 6.34
C GLU A 253 -10.58 13.38 7.58
N GLU A 254 -9.92 12.21 7.62
CA GLU A 254 -8.97 11.88 8.68
C GLU A 254 -7.75 12.82 8.68
N VAL A 255 -7.22 13.17 7.49
CA VAL A 255 -6.14 14.17 7.36
C VAL A 255 -6.59 15.54 7.88
N VAL A 256 -7.83 15.97 7.63
CA VAL A 256 -8.38 17.21 8.21
C VAL A 256 -8.39 17.15 9.74
N GLY A 257 -8.81 16.03 10.33
CA GLY A 257 -8.80 15.84 11.78
C GLY A 257 -7.39 15.89 12.37
N ILE A 258 -6.44 15.19 11.75
CA ILE A 258 -5.03 15.16 12.19
C ILE A 258 -4.39 16.54 12.07
N THR A 259 -4.57 17.22 10.93
CA THR A 259 -3.99 18.56 10.70
C THR A 259 -4.55 19.60 11.67
N SER A 260 -5.83 19.54 12.02
CA SER A 260 -6.41 20.39 13.07
C SER A 260 -5.74 20.13 14.43
N GLY A 261 -5.56 18.86 14.81
CA GLY A 261 -4.90 18.51 16.08
C GLY A 261 -3.44 18.98 16.14
N ILE A 262 -2.70 18.88 15.02
CA ILE A 262 -1.34 19.42 14.91
C ILE A 262 -1.34 20.94 14.97
N GLY A 263 -2.30 21.61 14.32
CA GLY A 263 -2.45 23.07 14.37
C GLY A 263 -2.66 23.61 15.78
N ASP A 264 -3.55 22.97 16.56
CA ASP A 264 -3.76 23.32 17.97
C ASP A 264 -2.50 23.06 18.81
N GLY A 265 -1.80 21.95 18.56
CA GLY A 265 -0.51 21.65 19.18
C GLY A 265 0.54 22.73 18.88
N ALA A 266 0.62 23.19 17.63
CA ALA A 266 1.54 24.24 17.20
C ALA A 266 1.22 25.58 17.87
N ARG A 267 -0.06 25.99 17.96
CA ARG A 267 -0.48 27.21 18.68
C ARG A 267 -0.10 27.15 20.16
N ASN A 268 -0.37 26.03 20.82
CA ASN A 268 0.02 25.83 22.22
C ASN A 268 1.54 25.91 22.40
N ALA A 269 2.31 25.40 21.44
CA ALA A 269 3.77 25.47 21.47
C ALA A 269 4.28 26.91 21.27
N VAL A 270 3.63 27.72 20.43
CA VAL A 270 3.94 29.15 20.30
C VAL A 270 3.67 29.90 21.61
N GLU A 271 2.53 29.67 22.26
CA GLU A 271 2.24 30.26 23.57
C GLU A 271 3.24 29.83 24.65
N ALA A 272 3.63 28.55 24.65
CA ALA A 272 4.64 28.03 25.57
C ALA A 272 6.01 28.68 25.32
N ALA A 273 6.39 28.89 24.05
CA ALA A 273 7.61 29.60 23.70
C ALA A 273 7.58 31.07 24.15
N GLN A 274 6.45 31.77 24.01
CA GLN A 274 6.28 33.14 24.52
C GLN A 274 6.44 33.20 26.05
N LYS A 275 5.79 32.30 26.78
CA LYS A 275 5.99 32.19 28.24
C LYS A 275 7.44 31.85 28.59
N GLY A 276 8.09 30.99 27.78
CA GLY A 276 9.51 30.69 27.89
C GLY A 276 10.37 31.95 27.76
N ALA A 277 10.07 32.82 26.79
CA ALA A 277 10.77 34.08 26.60
C ALA A 277 10.65 35.02 27.82
N ASP A 278 9.49 35.06 28.49
CA ASP A 278 9.31 35.86 29.71
C ASP A 278 10.19 35.35 30.87
N TYR A 279 10.30 34.03 31.04
CA TYR A 279 11.20 33.43 32.04
C TYR A 279 12.67 33.70 31.71
N ILE A 280 13.03 33.63 30.45
CA ILE A 280 14.38 33.93 29.96
C ILE A 280 14.73 35.40 30.25
N ASN A 281 13.85 36.34 29.96
CA ASN A 281 14.04 37.77 30.27
C ASN A 281 14.21 38.00 31.79
N SER A 282 13.40 37.30 32.60
CA SER A 282 13.54 37.35 34.06
C SER A 282 14.88 36.78 34.53
N GLY A 283 15.34 35.69 33.92
CA GLY A 283 16.65 35.09 34.18
C GLY A 283 17.82 36.01 33.81
N ALA A 284 17.71 36.72 32.68
CA ALA A 284 18.71 37.71 32.26
C ALA A 284 18.80 38.86 33.29
N ALA A 285 17.65 39.40 33.71
CA ALA A 285 17.60 40.45 34.73
C ALA A 285 18.19 39.99 36.07
N ALA A 286 17.95 38.74 36.47
CA ALA A 286 18.54 38.16 37.68
C ALA A 286 20.06 38.03 37.56
N ALA A 287 20.58 37.57 36.41
CA ALA A 287 22.02 37.48 36.16
C ALA A 287 22.71 38.86 36.19
N GLU A 288 22.09 39.89 35.59
CA GLU A 288 22.58 41.27 35.66
C GLU A 288 22.57 41.82 37.09
N GLN A 289 21.54 41.49 37.88
CA GLN A 289 21.49 41.88 39.28
C GLN A 289 22.61 41.22 40.09
N VAL A 290 22.85 39.92 39.89
CA VAL A 290 23.96 39.20 40.55
C VAL A 290 25.30 39.82 40.14
N SER A 291 25.51 40.11 38.85
CA SER A 291 26.74 40.78 38.38
C SER A 291 27.00 42.11 39.09
N ARG A 292 25.98 42.95 39.26
CA ARG A 292 26.08 44.20 40.03
C ARG A 292 26.37 43.97 41.52
N SER A 293 25.75 42.97 42.14
CA SER A 293 26.05 42.58 43.52
C SER A 293 27.50 42.12 43.66
N VAL A 294 28.00 41.32 42.73
CA VAL A 294 29.40 40.84 42.71
C VAL A 294 30.37 42.00 42.57
N GLN A 295 30.11 42.99 41.70
CA GLN A 295 30.92 44.21 41.61
C GLN A 295 30.95 45.00 42.92
N THR A 296 29.83 45.06 43.63
CA THR A 296 29.74 45.72 44.94
C THR A 296 30.59 45.00 45.99
N VAL A 297 30.54 43.65 46.03
CA VAL A 297 31.36 42.85 46.94
C VAL A 297 32.84 42.95 46.57
N ALA A 298 33.19 43.00 45.28
CA ALA A 298 34.57 43.22 44.82
C ALA A 298 35.14 44.53 45.35
N ALA A 299 34.40 45.63 45.21
CA ALA A 299 34.80 46.93 45.77
C ALA A 299 34.93 46.87 47.30
N GLY A 300 34.01 46.16 47.98
CA GLY A 300 34.09 45.93 49.42
C GLY A 300 35.34 45.14 49.84
N ALA A 301 35.77 44.16 49.04
CA ALA A 301 36.99 43.39 49.29
C ALA A 301 38.27 44.22 49.07
N GLU A 302 38.27 45.14 48.10
CA GLU A 302 39.37 46.10 47.89
C GLU A 302 39.51 47.06 49.09
N GLU A 303 38.39 47.64 49.55
CA GLU A 303 38.34 48.50 50.74
C GLU A 303 38.75 47.75 52.02
N MET A 304 38.35 46.48 52.15
CA MET A 304 38.77 45.61 53.25
C MET A 304 40.28 45.38 53.22
N ASN A 305 40.86 45.11 52.06
CA ASN A 305 42.31 44.97 51.90
C ASN A 305 43.06 46.25 52.27
N ALA A 306 42.53 47.43 51.93
CA ALA A 306 43.10 48.71 52.35
C ALA A 306 43.05 48.87 53.88
N SER A 307 41.91 48.56 54.50
CA SER A 307 41.71 48.61 55.95
C SER A 307 42.63 47.64 56.70
N ILE A 308 42.80 46.41 56.20
CA ILE A 308 43.70 45.40 56.78
C ILE A 308 45.16 45.89 56.74
N LYS A 309 45.60 46.52 55.63
CA LYS A 309 46.94 47.11 55.54
C LYS A 309 47.14 48.24 56.55
N GLU A 310 46.13 49.08 56.75
CA GLU A 310 46.19 50.15 57.74
C GLU A 310 46.27 49.58 59.17
N ILE A 311 45.45 48.58 59.51
CA ILE A 311 45.50 47.88 60.80
C ILE A 311 46.88 47.25 61.03
N SER A 312 47.44 46.59 60.01
CA SER A 312 48.79 46.01 60.06
C SER A 312 49.86 47.07 60.38
N SER A 313 49.82 48.20 59.67
CA SER A 313 50.74 49.32 59.88
C SER A 313 50.60 49.91 61.28
N ASN A 314 49.37 50.08 61.77
CA ASN A 314 49.08 50.61 63.09
C ASN A 314 49.54 49.66 64.20
N ALA A 315 49.31 48.36 64.04
CA ALA A 315 49.75 47.34 65.00
C ALA A 315 51.29 47.29 65.09
N ASN A 316 51.98 47.33 63.95
CA ASN A 316 53.44 47.37 63.91
C ASN A 316 54.00 48.67 64.54
N SER A 317 53.34 49.80 64.31
CA SER A 317 53.71 51.08 64.95
C SER A 317 53.51 51.04 66.46
N ALA A 318 52.41 50.47 66.93
CA ALA A 318 52.12 50.29 68.36
C ALA A 318 53.14 49.35 69.03
N ALA A 319 53.56 48.27 68.36
CA ALA A 319 54.62 47.39 68.84
C ALA A 319 55.96 48.13 68.97
N GLY A 320 56.29 49.00 68.01
CA GLY A 320 57.46 49.88 68.08
C GLY A 320 57.44 50.81 69.29
N VAL A 321 56.31 51.47 69.55
CA VAL A 321 56.14 52.36 70.73
C VAL A 321 56.20 51.56 72.03
N ALA A 322 55.59 50.37 72.09
CA ALA A 322 55.65 49.52 73.28
C ALA A 322 57.10 49.11 73.60
N LYS A 323 57.89 48.78 72.57
CA LYS A 323 59.32 48.48 72.73
C LYS A 323 60.10 49.67 73.29
N GLU A 324 59.91 50.86 72.72
CA GLU A 324 60.55 52.09 73.22
C GLU A 324 60.16 52.39 74.67
N ALA A 325 58.86 52.27 75.01
CA ALA A 325 58.38 52.45 76.36
C ALA A 325 58.99 51.44 77.35
N SER A 326 59.20 50.19 76.92
CA SER A 326 59.86 49.17 77.74
C SER A 326 61.32 49.53 78.04
N GLU A 327 62.06 50.03 77.05
CA GLU A 327 63.45 50.49 77.23
C GLU A 327 63.52 51.68 78.21
N VAL A 328 62.59 52.63 78.10
CA VAL A 328 62.49 53.78 79.02
C VAL A 328 62.13 53.34 80.45
N ALA A 329 61.18 52.42 80.60
CA ALA A 329 60.79 51.88 81.90
C ALA A 329 61.97 51.15 82.57
N GLN A 330 62.72 50.35 81.81
CA GLN A 330 63.91 49.67 82.32
C GLN A 330 64.98 50.66 82.78
N GLN A 331 65.30 51.68 81.98
CA GLN A 331 66.28 52.70 82.35
C GLN A 331 65.84 53.53 83.57
N THR A 332 64.54 53.79 83.70
CA THR A 332 63.97 54.45 84.88
C THR A 332 64.11 53.57 86.11
N ASN A 333 63.81 52.27 86.00
CA ASN A 333 63.98 51.31 87.10
C ASN A 333 65.43 51.25 87.60
N GLU A 334 66.41 51.20 86.69
CA GLU A 334 67.83 51.23 87.05
C GLU A 334 68.23 52.51 87.81
N THR A 335 67.67 53.65 87.40
CA THR A 335 67.97 54.95 88.03
C THR A 335 67.36 55.04 89.43
N VAL A 336 66.11 54.60 89.60
CA VAL A 336 65.41 54.58 90.88
C VAL A 336 66.06 53.55 91.83
N ALA A 337 66.48 52.39 91.33
CA ALA A 337 67.22 51.40 92.11
C ALA A 337 68.54 51.96 92.67
N LYS A 338 69.31 52.70 91.85
CA LYS A 338 70.52 53.40 92.29
C LYS A 338 70.23 54.46 93.35
N LEU A 339 69.10 55.17 93.26
CA LEU A 339 68.67 56.11 94.28
C LEU A 339 68.36 55.40 95.61
N GLY A 340 67.76 54.21 95.54
CA GLY A 340 67.50 53.37 96.70
C GLY A 340 68.78 52.93 97.40
N GLU A 341 69.77 52.47 96.62
CA GLU A 341 71.10 52.12 97.12
C GLU A 341 71.81 53.32 97.76
N SER A 342 71.81 54.47 97.07
CA SER A 342 72.41 55.72 97.59
C SER A 342 71.74 56.17 98.89
N SER A 343 70.41 56.04 98.99
CA SER A 343 69.66 56.39 100.20
C SER A 343 69.96 55.43 101.36
N LYS A 344 70.27 54.16 101.07
CA LYS A 344 70.72 53.20 102.07
C LYS A 344 72.11 53.56 102.61
N GLU A 345 73.06 53.89 101.73
CA GLU A 345 74.39 54.37 102.11
C GLU A 345 74.31 55.64 102.99
N ILE A 346 73.43 56.58 102.64
CA ILE A 346 73.18 57.77 103.47
C ILE A 346 72.65 57.37 104.85
N GLY A 347 71.72 56.40 104.93
CA GLY A 347 71.20 55.88 106.19
C GLY A 347 72.31 55.35 107.11
N GLU A 348 73.24 54.56 106.57
CA GLU A 348 74.39 54.02 107.31
C GLU A 348 75.34 55.13 107.83
N VAL A 349 75.53 56.18 107.04
CA VAL A 349 76.29 57.36 107.46
C VAL A 349 75.59 58.11 108.59
N ILE A 350 74.26 58.31 108.50
CA ILE A 350 73.48 59.00 109.54
C ILE A 350 73.47 58.21 110.86
N GLU A 351 73.40 56.88 110.82
CA GLU A 351 73.54 56.02 111.99
C GLU A 351 74.91 56.22 112.67
N THR A 352 75.98 56.26 111.86
CA THR A 352 77.34 56.52 112.34
C THR A 352 77.45 57.91 112.99
N ILE A 353 76.90 58.96 112.38
CA ILE A 353 76.92 60.32 112.94
C ILE A 353 76.13 60.36 114.25
N THR A 354 74.98 59.69 114.32
CA THR A 354 74.16 59.60 115.54
C THR A 354 74.95 58.93 116.67
N ALA A 355 75.66 57.84 116.38
CA ALA A 355 76.53 57.17 117.34
C ALA A 355 77.68 58.08 117.83
N VAL A 356 78.31 58.84 116.93
CA VAL A 356 79.34 59.83 117.29
C VAL A 356 78.77 60.96 118.15
N ALA A 357 77.57 61.46 117.84
CA ALA A 357 76.90 62.50 118.63
C ALA A 357 76.57 62.00 120.04
N GLN A 358 76.03 60.77 120.16
CA GLN A 358 75.77 60.14 121.47
C GLN A 358 77.06 59.93 122.28
N GLN A 359 78.13 59.46 121.64
CA GLN A 359 79.44 59.31 122.28
C GLN A 359 80.01 60.66 122.73
N THR A 360 79.87 61.70 121.90
CA THR A 360 80.33 63.06 122.21
C THR A 360 79.55 63.65 123.38
N ASN A 361 78.23 63.43 123.43
CA ASN A 361 77.38 63.83 124.55
C ASN A 361 77.79 63.14 125.85
N LEU A 362 78.11 61.83 125.81
CA LEU A 362 78.62 61.09 126.97
C LEU A 362 80.00 61.58 127.43
N LEU A 363 80.91 61.86 126.50
CA LEU A 363 82.24 62.43 126.81
C LEU A 363 82.11 63.84 127.43
N ALA A 364 81.25 64.67 126.87
CA ALA A 364 80.97 66.02 127.37
C ALA A 364 80.30 66.00 128.75
N LEU A 365 79.41 65.04 129.00
CA LEU A 365 78.83 64.81 130.32
C LEU A 365 79.90 64.41 131.35
N ASN A 366 80.77 63.47 131.01
CA ASN A 366 81.89 63.07 131.87
C ASN A 366 82.83 64.25 132.17
N ALA A 367 83.13 65.06 131.15
CA ALA A 367 83.94 66.27 131.32
C ALA A 367 83.24 67.31 132.22
N THR A 368 81.92 67.46 132.10
CA THR A 368 81.12 68.35 132.96
C THR A 368 81.17 67.89 134.42
N ILE A 369 81.08 66.58 134.66
CA ILE A 369 81.18 65.97 136.00
C ILE A 369 82.57 66.24 136.60
N GLU A 370 83.64 65.98 135.85
CA GLU A 370 85.00 66.17 136.34
C GLU A 370 85.33 67.67 136.56
N ALA A 371 84.80 68.55 135.70
CA ALA A 371 84.90 70.00 135.88
C ALA A 371 84.16 70.48 137.14
N ALA A 372 82.99 69.92 137.45
CA ALA A 372 82.29 70.18 138.70
C ALA A 372 83.07 69.67 139.93
N ARG A 373 83.76 68.52 139.79
CA ARG A 373 84.60 67.92 140.83
C ARG A 373 85.84 68.77 141.15
N ALA A 374 86.37 69.49 140.17
CA ALA A 374 87.49 70.42 140.33
C ALA A 374 87.12 71.77 141.00
N GLY A 375 85.84 72.02 141.31
CA GLY A 375 85.39 73.22 142.02
C GLY A 375 85.60 74.52 141.23
N ASP A 376 86.08 75.58 141.89
CA ASP A 376 86.25 76.90 141.26
C ASP A 376 87.27 76.93 140.10
N ALA A 377 88.26 76.03 140.11
CA ALA A 377 89.26 75.91 139.05
C ALA A 377 88.68 75.31 137.75
N GLY A 378 87.57 74.58 137.84
CA GLY A 378 86.92 73.89 136.72
C GLY A 378 85.85 74.70 135.98
N LYS A 379 85.47 75.90 136.45
CA LYS A 379 84.33 76.67 135.92
C LYS A 379 84.40 76.94 134.41
N GLY A 380 85.56 77.32 133.89
CA GLY A 380 85.74 77.56 132.44
C GLY A 380 85.61 76.29 131.61
N PHE A 381 86.13 75.17 132.10
CA PHE A 381 85.97 73.85 131.47
C PHE A 381 84.52 73.35 131.54
N ALA A 382 83.80 73.61 132.63
CA ALA A 382 82.41 73.23 132.78
C ALA A 382 81.50 73.92 131.75
N VAL A 383 81.75 75.20 131.43
CA VAL A 383 80.99 75.93 130.40
C VAL A 383 81.23 75.33 129.02
N VAL A 384 82.48 75.08 128.64
CA VAL A 384 82.80 74.45 127.33
C VAL A 384 82.22 73.04 127.25
N ALA A 385 82.31 72.25 128.32
CA ALA A 385 81.75 70.90 128.36
C ALA A 385 80.22 70.91 128.24
N SER A 386 79.52 71.89 128.84
CA SER A 386 78.07 72.08 128.66
C SER A 386 77.71 72.47 127.22
N GLU A 387 78.46 73.39 126.62
CA GLU A 387 78.21 73.81 125.22
C GLU A 387 78.41 72.66 124.23
N VAL A 388 79.47 71.85 124.43
CA VAL A 388 79.71 70.64 123.61
C VAL A 388 78.60 69.61 123.83
N LYS A 389 78.11 69.47 125.06
CA LYS A 389 77.00 68.56 125.38
C LYS A 389 75.71 69.00 124.66
N ASP A 390 75.37 70.28 124.72
CA ASP A 390 74.17 70.82 124.07
C ASP A 390 74.27 70.74 122.54
N LEU A 391 75.45 71.02 121.96
CA LEU A 391 75.71 70.86 120.53
C LEU A 391 75.60 69.39 120.09
N ALA A 392 76.10 68.45 120.91
CA ALA A 392 75.99 67.02 120.62
C ALA A 392 74.54 66.52 120.70
N ALA A 393 73.75 67.04 121.66
CA ALA A 393 72.32 66.75 121.76
C ALA A 393 71.55 67.29 120.54
N GLU A 394 71.83 68.53 120.13
CA GLU A 394 71.20 69.13 118.94
C GLU A 394 71.61 68.40 117.65
N THR A 395 72.87 67.96 117.54
CA THR A 395 73.35 67.13 116.43
C THR A 395 72.59 65.80 116.37
N GLY A 396 72.41 65.11 117.50
CA GLY A 396 71.65 63.86 117.55
C GLY A 396 70.18 64.02 117.16
N ARG A 397 69.56 65.15 117.56
CA ARG A 397 68.19 65.49 117.20
C ARG A 397 68.05 65.78 115.71
N ALA A 398 68.99 66.53 115.14
CA ALA A 398 69.03 66.82 113.71
C ALA A 398 69.30 65.55 112.87
N THR A 399 70.16 64.64 113.32
CA THR A 399 70.39 63.36 112.62
C THR A 399 69.18 62.44 112.66
N GLU A 400 68.41 62.44 113.76
CA GLU A 400 67.14 61.70 113.85
C GLU A 400 66.09 62.25 112.86
N GLU A 401 65.98 63.58 112.74
CA GLU A 401 65.10 64.20 111.72
C GLU A 401 65.54 63.83 110.28
N VAL A 402 66.84 63.81 109.99
CA VAL A 402 67.37 63.38 108.68
C VAL A 402 67.13 61.88 108.45
N ALA A 403 67.28 61.03 109.48
CA ALA A 403 67.02 59.60 109.37
C ALA A 403 65.56 59.32 108.95
N ILE A 404 64.60 60.01 109.56
CA ILE A 404 63.17 59.91 109.19
C ILE A 404 62.96 60.30 107.72
N LYS A 405 63.64 61.36 107.24
CA LYS A 405 63.56 61.77 105.83
C LYS A 405 64.16 60.75 104.88
N VAL A 406 65.28 60.14 105.25
CA VAL A 406 65.93 59.09 104.45
C VAL A 406 65.08 57.83 104.40
N GLU A 407 64.47 57.42 105.52
CA GLU A 407 63.53 56.29 105.57
C GLU A 407 62.30 56.53 104.67
N GLN A 408 61.77 57.75 104.68
CA GLN A 408 60.69 58.15 103.79
C GLN A 408 61.12 58.07 102.32
N ILE A 409 62.31 58.58 101.97
CA ILE A 409 62.87 58.47 100.61
C ILE A 409 63.01 56.99 100.21
N GLN A 410 63.54 56.12 101.07
CA GLN A 410 63.67 54.69 100.78
C GLN A 410 62.31 54.04 100.52
N THR A 411 61.30 54.37 101.34
CA THR A 411 59.92 53.88 101.17
C THR A 411 59.32 54.34 99.84
N ASP A 412 59.43 55.63 99.52
CA ASP A 412 58.92 56.21 98.27
C ASP A 412 59.65 55.61 97.05
N THR A 413 60.96 55.35 97.18
CA THR A 413 61.77 54.73 96.12
C THR A 413 61.34 53.28 95.88
N GLN A 414 61.08 52.50 96.94
CA GLN A 414 60.60 51.13 96.83
C GLN A 414 59.20 51.08 96.19
N ALA A 415 58.31 52.01 96.56
CA ALA A 415 57.01 52.14 95.93
C ALA A 415 57.12 52.49 94.43
N ALA A 416 58.06 53.37 94.06
CA ALA A 416 58.33 53.72 92.67
C ALA A 416 58.84 52.52 91.85
N VAL A 417 59.75 51.70 92.41
CA VAL A 417 60.22 50.46 91.75
C VAL A 417 59.05 49.53 91.46
N SER A 418 58.19 49.25 92.45
CA SER A 418 57.03 48.39 92.26
C SER A 418 56.06 48.92 91.20
N ALA A 419 55.83 50.24 91.15
CA ALA A 419 55.00 50.85 90.11
C ALA A 419 55.63 50.72 88.70
N ILE A 420 56.95 50.84 88.58
CA ILE A 420 57.66 50.69 87.29
C ILE A 420 57.63 49.22 86.82
N GLU A 421 57.73 48.25 87.72
CA GLU A 421 57.56 46.83 87.40
C GLU A 421 56.14 46.54 86.87
N GLU A 422 55.10 47.09 87.51
CA GLU A 422 53.73 46.96 87.03
C GLU A 422 53.54 47.58 85.63
N ILE A 423 54.08 48.78 85.40
CA ILE A 423 54.10 49.43 84.08
C ILE A 423 54.80 48.53 83.03
N SER A 424 55.93 47.93 83.39
CA SER A 424 56.68 47.03 82.49
C SER A 424 55.87 45.80 82.09
N ASN A 425 55.11 45.22 83.02
CA ASN A 425 54.20 44.10 82.74
C ASN A 425 53.04 44.50 81.81
N ILE A 426 52.49 45.71 81.99
CA ILE A 426 51.46 46.25 81.10
C ILE A 426 52.02 46.43 79.69
N ILE A 427 53.23 46.99 79.55
CA ILE A 427 53.90 47.18 78.26
C ILE A 427 54.17 45.84 77.57
N ALA A 428 54.63 44.82 78.31
CA ALA A 428 54.81 43.47 77.77
C ALA A 428 53.50 42.89 77.24
N SER A 429 52.40 43.06 77.99
CA SER A 429 51.06 42.62 77.56
C SER A 429 50.59 43.34 76.28
N ILE A 430 50.90 44.63 76.14
CA ILE A 430 50.61 45.38 74.90
C ILE A 430 51.35 44.75 73.71
N ASN A 431 52.63 44.42 73.87
CA ASN A 431 53.42 43.79 72.81
C ASN A 431 52.88 42.39 72.40
N ASP A 432 52.44 41.59 73.38
CA ASP A 432 51.81 40.30 73.12
C ASP A 432 50.47 40.44 72.35
N TYR A 433 49.67 41.45 72.70
CA TYR A 433 48.45 41.77 71.96
C TYR A 433 48.75 42.22 70.53
N GLN A 434 49.80 43.01 70.29
CA GLN A 434 50.17 43.40 68.92
C GLN A 434 50.60 42.19 68.08
N THR A 435 51.31 41.23 68.68
CA THR A 435 51.66 39.97 67.99
C THR A 435 50.42 39.16 67.61
N THR A 436 49.42 39.11 68.50
CA THR A 436 48.14 38.45 68.23
C THR A 436 47.35 39.15 67.12
N ILE A 437 47.33 40.49 67.12
CA ILE A 437 46.70 41.28 66.06
C ILE A 437 47.40 41.04 64.72
N ALA A 438 48.74 40.98 64.69
CA ALA A 438 49.49 40.69 63.47
C ALA A 438 49.12 39.32 62.87
N ALA A 439 49.02 38.28 63.70
CA ALA A 439 48.57 36.96 63.26
C ALA A 439 47.13 36.99 62.71
N ALA A 440 46.21 37.69 63.38
CA ALA A 440 44.84 37.84 62.91
C ALA A 440 44.76 38.62 61.58
N VAL A 441 45.62 39.61 61.38
CA VAL A 441 45.75 40.38 60.13
C VAL A 441 46.21 39.49 58.97
N GLU A 442 47.16 38.57 59.20
CA GLU A 442 47.58 37.60 58.18
C GLU A 442 46.42 36.68 57.76
N GLU A 443 45.64 36.16 58.72
CA GLU A 443 44.47 35.32 58.45
C GLU A 443 43.35 36.09 57.72
N GLN A 444 43.09 37.35 58.13
CA GLN A 444 42.14 38.23 57.45
C GLN A 444 42.58 38.53 56.01
N THR A 445 43.87 38.72 55.77
CA THR A 445 44.42 38.94 54.42
C THR A 445 44.18 37.72 53.53
N ALA A 446 44.47 36.51 54.03
CA ALA A 446 44.23 35.27 53.30
C ALA A 446 42.73 35.09 52.96
N THR A 447 41.86 35.33 53.94
CA THR A 447 40.40 35.22 53.76
C THR A 447 39.87 36.24 52.75
N THR A 448 40.36 37.47 52.78
CA THR A 448 39.94 38.53 51.85
C THR A 448 40.40 38.24 50.42
N ASN A 449 41.59 37.63 50.24
CA ASN A 449 42.07 37.19 48.94
C ASN A 449 41.23 36.04 48.37
N GLU A 450 40.89 35.04 49.17
CA GLU A 450 39.99 33.95 48.76
C GLU A 450 38.57 34.46 48.44
N MET A 451 38.08 35.44 49.19
CA MET A 451 36.82 36.12 48.89
C MET A 451 36.89 36.84 47.55
N SER A 452 37.97 37.58 47.28
CA SER A 452 38.19 38.28 46.01
C SER A 452 38.22 37.31 44.83
N ARG A 453 38.88 36.15 45.00
CA ARG A 453 38.88 35.08 44.00
C ARG A 453 37.47 34.52 43.76
N SER A 454 36.74 34.19 44.83
CA SER A 454 35.37 33.66 44.74
C SER A 454 34.40 34.63 44.05
N VAL A 455 34.60 35.93 44.28
CA VAL A 455 33.85 37.01 43.64
C VAL A 455 34.13 37.05 42.13
N LEU A 456 35.39 36.90 41.69
CA LEU A 456 35.73 36.83 40.27
C LEU A 456 35.12 35.59 39.58
N GLU A 457 35.17 34.43 40.23
CA GLU A 457 34.54 33.20 39.72
C GLU A 457 33.01 33.35 39.61
N ALA A 458 32.38 34.02 40.58
CA ALA A 458 30.94 34.34 40.53
C ALA A 458 30.60 35.35 39.43
N ALA A 459 31.48 36.32 39.15
CA ALA A 459 31.31 37.28 38.05
C ALA A 459 31.30 36.55 36.70
N ASP A 460 32.30 35.70 36.46
CA ASP A 460 32.45 34.91 35.24
C ASP A 460 31.27 33.95 35.02
N SER A 461 30.83 33.29 36.11
CA SER A 461 29.64 32.44 36.08
C SER A 461 28.37 33.23 35.74
N SER A 462 28.21 34.44 36.29
CA SER A 462 27.05 35.30 36.01
C SER A 462 27.03 35.77 34.56
N GLN A 463 28.20 36.09 34.00
CA GLN A 463 28.34 36.42 32.58
C GLN A 463 27.97 35.22 31.69
N THR A 464 28.50 34.04 32.00
CA THR A 464 28.18 32.80 31.27
C THR A 464 26.68 32.48 31.32
N ILE A 465 26.02 32.71 32.48
CA ILE A 465 24.56 32.56 32.59
C ILE A 465 23.85 33.55 31.67
N ALA A 466 24.24 34.83 31.65
CA ALA A 466 23.64 35.83 30.78
C ALA A 466 23.77 35.47 29.29
N GLU A 467 24.94 34.97 28.86
CA GLU A 467 25.18 34.49 27.50
C GLU A 467 24.31 33.28 27.14
N ASN A 468 24.22 32.29 28.05
CA ASN A 468 23.36 31.13 27.87
C ASN A 468 21.89 31.52 27.79
N VAL A 469 21.43 32.44 28.63
CA VAL A 469 20.05 32.96 28.60
C VAL A 469 19.77 33.65 27.27
N ALA A 470 20.69 34.47 26.75
CA ALA A 470 20.55 35.10 25.44
C ALA A 470 20.49 34.06 24.30
N HIS A 471 21.28 32.99 24.38
CA HIS A 471 21.24 31.90 23.41
C HIS A 471 19.91 31.14 23.45
N ILE A 472 19.42 30.80 24.64
CA ILE A 472 18.12 30.15 24.81
C ILE A 472 17.00 31.06 24.29
N ALA A 473 17.05 32.37 24.55
CA ALA A 473 16.09 33.35 24.02
C ALA A 473 15.96 33.26 22.49
N LYS A 474 17.11 33.23 21.81
CA LYS A 474 17.17 33.11 20.36
C LYS A 474 16.55 31.78 19.89
N GLN A 475 16.92 30.67 20.50
CA GLN A 475 16.37 29.34 20.15
C GLN A 475 14.87 29.25 20.39
N THR A 476 14.36 29.84 21.48
CA THR A 476 12.93 29.89 21.77
C THR A 476 12.15 30.70 20.74
N ASN A 477 12.71 31.83 20.27
CA ASN A 477 12.11 32.62 19.19
C ASN A 477 12.11 31.86 17.85
N GLU A 478 13.21 31.20 17.49
CA GLU A 478 13.30 30.37 16.28
C GLU A 478 12.28 29.22 16.33
N LEU A 479 12.11 28.59 17.50
CA LEU A 479 11.13 27.54 17.71
C LEU A 479 9.69 28.05 17.55
N ALA A 480 9.38 29.23 18.10
CA ALA A 480 8.07 29.86 17.93
C ALA A 480 7.76 30.14 16.44
N GLN A 481 8.76 30.60 15.69
CA GLN A 481 8.62 30.81 14.25
C GLN A 481 8.35 29.48 13.51
N GLN A 482 9.09 28.42 13.82
CA GLN A 482 8.88 27.10 13.20
C GLN A 482 7.48 26.55 13.47
N PHE A 483 6.94 26.72 14.68
CA PHE A 483 5.56 26.30 14.96
C PHE A 483 4.53 27.18 14.26
N THR A 484 4.80 28.47 14.08
CA THR A 484 3.94 29.35 13.27
C THR A 484 3.89 28.88 11.82
N GLU A 485 5.05 28.61 11.21
CA GLU A 485 5.13 28.05 9.85
C GLU A 485 4.47 26.66 9.74
N MET A 486 4.62 25.82 10.77
CA MET A 486 3.95 24.52 10.84
C MET A 486 2.43 24.69 10.84
N ASN A 487 1.90 25.62 11.64
CA ASN A 487 0.47 25.89 11.67
C ASN A 487 -0.05 26.34 10.30
N GLU A 488 0.65 27.25 9.61
CA GLU A 488 0.27 27.69 8.27
C GLU A 488 0.26 26.53 7.25
N ARG A 489 1.23 25.62 7.32
CA ARG A 489 1.27 24.43 6.46
C ARG A 489 0.14 23.45 6.79
N MET A 490 -0.22 23.28 8.06
CA MET A 490 -1.33 22.43 8.46
C MET A 490 -2.67 23.01 8.02
N ASP A 491 -2.87 24.33 8.15
CA ASP A 491 -4.06 25.03 7.63
C ASP A 491 -4.17 24.85 6.10
N GLY A 492 -3.04 24.97 5.38
CA GLY A 492 -2.98 24.70 3.94
C GLY A 492 -3.32 23.25 3.56
N LEU A 493 -2.78 22.26 4.28
CA LEU A 493 -3.04 20.83 4.04
C LEU A 493 -4.49 20.45 4.39
N SER A 494 -5.04 21.02 5.46
CA SER A 494 -6.45 20.88 5.83
C SER A 494 -7.35 21.40 4.71
N GLY A 495 -7.06 22.60 4.20
CA GLY A 495 -7.80 23.18 3.07
C GLY A 495 -7.74 22.34 1.79
N GLN A 496 -6.56 21.80 1.43
CA GLN A 496 -6.41 20.91 0.28
C GLN A 496 -7.16 19.58 0.44
N SER A 497 -7.14 19.01 1.64
CA SER A 497 -7.84 17.75 1.94
C SER A 497 -9.36 17.94 1.91
N GLN A 498 -9.83 19.09 2.41
CA GLN A 498 -11.23 19.46 2.36
C GLN A 498 -11.71 19.73 0.92
N ASP A 499 -10.89 20.37 0.07
CA ASP A 499 -11.16 20.52 -1.36
C ASP A 499 -11.22 19.17 -2.08
N LEU A 500 -10.28 18.26 -1.79
CA LEU A 500 -10.28 16.90 -2.34
C LEU A 500 -11.55 16.13 -1.95
N ALA A 501 -11.91 16.13 -0.66
CA ALA A 501 -13.13 15.49 -0.18
C ALA A 501 -14.38 16.10 -0.82
N SER A 502 -14.43 17.43 -0.98
CA SER A 502 -15.53 18.12 -1.66
C SER A 502 -15.65 17.68 -3.11
N ARG A 503 -14.56 17.70 -3.89
CA ARG A 503 -14.55 17.28 -5.30
C ARG A 503 -14.93 15.82 -5.48
N LEU A 504 -14.50 14.94 -4.59
CA LEU A 504 -14.89 13.53 -4.63
C LEU A 504 -16.37 13.34 -4.27
N ASN A 505 -16.90 14.10 -3.31
CA ASN A 505 -18.32 14.10 -2.96
C ASN A 505 -19.24 14.66 -4.07
N GLU A 506 -18.71 15.37 -5.07
CA GLU A 506 -19.47 15.74 -6.29
C GLU A 506 -19.73 14.53 -7.20
N LEU A 507 -18.91 13.47 -7.10
CA LEU A 507 -19.14 12.20 -7.78
C LEU A 507 -20.27 11.43 -7.07
N LYS A 508 -21.07 10.67 -7.82
CA LYS A 508 -22.08 9.78 -7.21
C LYS A 508 -21.49 8.39 -7.05
N TYR A 509 -21.39 7.85 -5.84
CA TYR A 509 -20.76 6.54 -5.61
C TYR A 509 -21.39 5.74 -4.46
#